data_AF-A0A5M6CS96-F1
#
_entry.id   AF-A0A5M6CS96-F1
#
_cell.length_a   1.000
_cell.length_b   1.000
_cell.length_c   1.000
_cell.angle_alpha   90.00
_cell.angle_beta   90.00
_cell.angle_gamma   90.00
#
_symmetry.space_group_name_H-M   'P 1'
#
loop_
_entity.id
_entity.type
_entity.pdbx_description
1 polymer ?
#
loop_
_entity_poly.entity_id
_entity_poly.type
_entity_poly.pdbx_seq_one_letter_code
_entity_poly.pdbx_strand_id
1 'polypeptide(L)'
;MNKKILAICYSQTGQLADIIQNLTAPMIAAGADVEILRVYTEVPYPFPWTGKSFFAQMPDCVGSVPTKLKPIQLKHDAYDLVIFGYQAWFLSPSIPSNSILQDPQIRNIIKNTPVVTVTGARNMWLSAMERLKVTLREAQANLVGNIALVDKHPNFISFVTIFHWMFAGKKDRLWNIFPVPGVAEEDIKHTRVFGEIIMRYLSSNQWNNLQNELLENKAVVVKYNLMFIESKARKIFAIWAKIISKKKNKTAWLVAFKYYLIIALFVAAPIILTLNAILIKPFSSRRIKKQKEYYSGIK
;
A
#
# COMPACT_ATOMS: atom_id res chain seq x y z
N MET A 1 -29.01 7.92 -9.10
CA MET A 1 -27.79 8.24 -9.88
C MET A 1 -27.28 6.96 -10.52
N ASN A 2 -26.83 6.98 -11.77
CA ASN A 2 -26.35 5.78 -12.47
C ASN A 2 -24.81 5.75 -12.57
N LYS A 3 -24.12 5.92 -11.43
CA LYS A 3 -22.65 5.90 -11.37
C LYS A 3 -22.18 4.49 -11.07
N LYS A 4 -21.30 3.95 -11.90
CA LYS A 4 -20.71 2.61 -11.77
C LYS A 4 -19.31 2.73 -11.17
N ILE A 5 -19.07 2.04 -10.06
CA ILE A 5 -17.80 2.11 -9.34
C ILE A 5 -17.25 0.70 -9.16
N LEU A 6 -16.00 0.47 -9.59
CA LEU A 6 -15.28 -0.77 -9.29
C LEU A 6 -14.36 -0.55 -8.09
N ALA A 7 -14.60 -1.22 -6.98
CA ALA A 7 -13.68 -1.25 -5.85
C ALA A 7 -12.97 -2.61 -5.80
N ILE A 8 -11.74 -2.65 -6.30
CA ILE A 8 -10.99 -3.89 -6.51
C ILE A 8 -9.74 -3.96 -5.62
N CYS A 9 -9.51 -5.09 -4.97
CA CYS A 9 -8.30 -5.29 -4.16
C CYS A 9 -7.91 -6.77 -4.03
N TYR A 10 -6.65 -7.02 -3.67
CA TYR A 10 -6.25 -8.23 -2.96
C TYR A 10 -6.04 -7.87 -1.49
N SER A 11 -6.62 -8.64 -0.57
CA SER A 11 -6.45 -8.46 0.87
C SER A 11 -5.95 -9.76 1.48
N GLN A 12 -4.74 -9.76 2.04
CA GLN A 12 -4.20 -10.96 2.68
C GLN A 12 -4.89 -11.26 4.02
N THR A 13 -5.03 -10.26 4.87
CA THR A 13 -5.48 -10.43 6.27
C THR A 13 -6.94 -10.05 6.51
N GLY A 14 -7.63 -9.55 5.47
CA GLY A 14 -8.97 -8.97 5.61
C GLY A 14 -8.96 -7.45 5.77
N GLN A 15 -7.97 -6.87 6.46
CA GLN A 15 -7.97 -5.44 6.81
C GLN A 15 -8.14 -4.48 5.62
N LEU A 16 -7.53 -4.76 4.46
CA LEU A 16 -7.71 -3.91 3.28
C LEU A 16 -9.12 -4.03 2.69
N ALA A 17 -9.77 -5.19 2.82
CA ALA A 17 -11.15 -5.37 2.41
C ALA A 17 -12.09 -4.59 3.34
N ASP A 18 -11.84 -4.59 4.65
CA ASP A 18 -12.61 -3.79 5.61
C ASP A 18 -12.48 -2.29 5.34
N ILE A 19 -11.27 -1.84 4.98
CA ILE A 19 -11.01 -0.46 4.52
C ILE A 19 -11.83 -0.14 3.27
N ILE A 20 -11.80 -1.02 2.25
CA ILE A 20 -12.57 -0.82 1.02
C ILE A 20 -14.07 -0.74 1.33
N GLN A 21 -14.60 -1.62 2.17
CA GLN A 21 -16.03 -1.62 2.55
C GLN A 21 -16.45 -0.32 3.24
N ASN A 22 -15.65 0.17 4.20
CA ASN A 22 -15.96 1.43 4.88
C ASN A 22 -15.84 2.65 3.95
N LEU A 23 -14.85 2.64 3.06
CA LEU A 23 -14.63 3.70 2.08
C LEU A 23 -15.77 3.78 1.06
N THR A 24 -16.32 2.65 0.62
CA THR A 24 -17.39 2.61 -0.40
C THR A 24 -18.80 2.73 0.16
N ALA A 25 -19.01 2.48 1.45
CA ALA A 25 -20.33 2.54 2.07
C ALA A 25 -21.12 3.86 1.80
N PRO A 26 -20.51 5.06 1.86
CA PRO A 26 -21.21 6.30 1.51
C PRO A 26 -21.65 6.38 0.03
N MET A 27 -20.90 5.77 -0.89
CA MET A 27 -21.22 5.76 -2.32
C MET A 27 -22.43 4.86 -2.60
N ILE A 28 -22.49 3.70 -1.92
CA ILE A 28 -23.65 2.80 -1.94
C ILE A 28 -24.88 3.51 -1.37
N ALA A 29 -24.73 4.18 -0.23
CA ALA A 29 -25.82 4.94 0.40
C ALA A 29 -26.34 6.09 -0.49
N ALA A 30 -25.46 6.70 -1.30
CA ALA A 30 -25.83 7.69 -2.30
C ALA A 30 -26.47 7.10 -3.58
N GLY A 31 -26.62 5.77 -3.65
CA GLY A 31 -27.26 5.06 -4.76
C GLY A 31 -26.36 4.81 -5.97
N ALA A 32 -25.03 4.84 -5.83
CA ALA A 32 -24.13 4.37 -6.87
C ALA A 32 -24.13 2.83 -6.96
N ASP A 33 -23.94 2.29 -8.17
CA ASP A 33 -23.73 0.86 -8.38
C ASP A 33 -22.25 0.53 -8.10
N VAL A 34 -21.97 0.06 -6.88
CA VAL A 34 -20.62 -0.27 -6.44
C VAL A 34 -20.39 -1.77 -6.50
N GLU A 35 -19.46 -2.18 -7.35
CA GLU A 35 -18.95 -3.54 -7.39
C GLU A 35 -17.69 -3.66 -6.54
N ILE A 36 -17.77 -4.38 -5.41
CA ILE A 36 -16.63 -4.65 -4.55
C ILE A 36 -16.06 -6.02 -4.91
N LEU A 37 -14.89 -6.05 -5.54
CA LEU A 37 -14.24 -7.27 -6.01
C LEU A 37 -12.95 -7.56 -5.23
N ARG A 38 -12.94 -8.69 -4.52
CA ARG A 38 -11.73 -9.24 -3.91
C ARG A 38 -11.11 -10.26 -4.87
N VAL A 39 -9.90 -9.95 -5.35
CA VAL A 39 -9.14 -10.82 -6.25
C VAL A 39 -8.34 -11.83 -5.45
N TYR A 40 -8.24 -13.05 -6.00
CA TYR A 40 -7.48 -14.16 -5.44
C TYR A 40 -6.45 -14.67 -6.45
N THR A 41 -5.34 -15.18 -5.95
CA THR A 41 -4.31 -15.84 -6.77
C THR A 41 -4.65 -17.32 -6.97
N GLU A 42 -4.20 -17.92 -8.07
CA GLU A 42 -4.40 -19.36 -8.32
C GLU A 42 -3.76 -20.19 -7.20
N VAL A 43 -2.52 -19.85 -6.86
CA VAL A 43 -1.80 -20.38 -5.70
C VAL A 43 -1.89 -19.35 -4.58
N PRO A 44 -2.62 -19.61 -3.47
CA PRO A 44 -2.77 -18.66 -2.38
C PRO A 44 -1.45 -18.39 -1.66
N TYR A 45 -1.21 -17.12 -1.31
CA TYR A 45 -0.15 -16.78 -0.37
C TYR A 45 -0.60 -17.10 1.06
N PRO A 46 0.19 -17.87 1.83
CA PRO A 46 -0.26 -18.36 3.13
C PRO A 46 -0.44 -17.21 4.13
N PHE A 47 -1.42 -17.39 5.01
CA PHE A 47 -1.58 -16.60 6.21
C PHE A 47 -2.13 -17.53 7.32
N PRO A 48 -1.44 -17.68 8.46
CA PRO A 48 -0.18 -17.04 8.82
C PRO A 48 1.01 -17.47 7.95
N TRP A 49 2.02 -16.62 7.89
CA TRP A 49 3.27 -16.89 7.21
C TRP A 49 4.23 -17.72 8.08
N THR A 50 5.11 -18.48 7.43
CA THR A 50 6.38 -18.85 8.05
C THR A 50 7.43 -17.81 7.66
N GLY A 51 8.46 -17.62 8.48
CA GLY A 51 9.57 -16.73 8.11
C GLY A 51 10.18 -17.11 6.75
N LYS A 52 10.36 -18.42 6.48
CA LYS A 52 10.88 -18.92 5.20
C LYS A 52 9.98 -18.54 4.02
N SER A 53 8.67 -18.81 4.12
CA SER A 53 7.74 -18.53 3.02
C SER A 53 7.51 -17.04 2.79
N PHE A 54 7.56 -16.21 3.84
CA PHE A 54 7.46 -14.75 3.73
C PHE A 54 8.66 -14.16 3.00
N PHE A 55 9.89 -14.42 3.49
CA PHE A 55 11.09 -13.85 2.88
C PHE A 55 11.32 -14.37 1.46
N ALA A 56 10.90 -15.60 1.14
CA ALA A 56 10.98 -16.14 -0.21
C ALA A 56 10.26 -15.29 -1.26
N GLN A 57 9.24 -14.50 -0.88
CA GLN A 57 8.53 -13.61 -1.81
C GLN A 57 9.29 -12.32 -2.13
N MET A 58 10.30 -11.96 -1.34
CA MET A 58 10.96 -10.66 -1.46
C MET A 58 11.55 -10.39 -2.85
N PRO A 59 12.33 -11.31 -3.47
CA PRO A 59 12.95 -11.03 -4.75
C PRO A 59 11.93 -10.77 -5.86
N ASP A 60 10.85 -11.56 -5.91
CA ASP A 60 9.82 -11.47 -6.94
C ASP A 60 8.91 -10.25 -6.70
N CYS A 61 8.58 -9.95 -5.44
CA CYS A 61 7.83 -8.75 -5.07
C CYS A 61 8.57 -7.46 -5.42
N VAL A 62 9.85 -7.37 -5.06
CA VAL A 62 10.70 -6.22 -5.42
C VAL A 62 10.98 -6.21 -6.93
N GLY A 63 11.03 -7.37 -7.58
CA GLY A 63 11.16 -7.50 -9.03
C GLY A 63 9.89 -7.17 -9.81
N SER A 64 8.75 -6.95 -9.15
CA SER A 64 7.43 -6.81 -9.79
C SER A 64 7.07 -7.98 -10.70
N VAL A 65 7.53 -9.19 -10.35
CA VAL A 65 7.21 -10.43 -11.07
C VAL A 65 5.74 -10.79 -10.77
N PRO A 66 4.87 -10.91 -11.79
CA PRO A 66 3.47 -11.23 -11.57
C PRO A 66 3.27 -12.70 -11.18
N THR A 67 2.11 -12.99 -10.61
CA THR A 67 1.60 -14.34 -10.36
C THR A 67 0.27 -14.53 -11.09
N LYS A 68 -0.15 -15.78 -11.27
CA LYS A 68 -1.43 -16.09 -11.89
C LYS A 68 -2.58 -15.78 -10.94
N LEU A 69 -3.59 -15.07 -11.47
CA LEU A 69 -4.82 -14.73 -10.77
C LEU A 69 -5.89 -15.78 -11.09
N LYS A 70 -6.79 -16.03 -10.14
CA LYS A 70 -8.05 -16.71 -10.47
C LYS A 70 -8.85 -15.85 -11.45
N PRO A 71 -9.74 -16.45 -12.27
CA PRO A 71 -10.58 -15.70 -13.20
C PRO A 71 -11.29 -14.53 -12.53
N ILE A 72 -11.18 -13.35 -13.15
CA ILE A 72 -11.82 -12.11 -12.73
C ILE A 72 -13.11 -11.98 -13.53
N GLN A 73 -14.24 -11.88 -12.82
CA GLN A 73 -15.53 -11.59 -13.43
C GLN A 73 -15.94 -10.20 -13.01
N LEU A 74 -16.22 -9.35 -14.00
CA LEU A 74 -16.64 -7.97 -13.80
C LEU A 74 -18.12 -7.86 -14.16
N LYS A 75 -18.88 -7.10 -13.37
CA LYS A 75 -20.31 -6.83 -13.64
C LYS A 75 -20.50 -5.93 -14.86
N HIS A 76 -19.54 -5.04 -15.13
CA HIS A 76 -19.63 -4.04 -16.20
C HIS A 76 -18.35 -4.00 -17.04
N ASP A 77 -18.52 -3.65 -18.32
CA ASP A 77 -17.39 -3.44 -19.24
C ASP A 77 -16.70 -2.07 -19.06
N ALA A 78 -17.33 -1.15 -18.32
CA ALA A 78 -16.81 0.18 -18.03
C ALA A 78 -17.35 0.74 -16.70
N TYR A 79 -16.56 1.59 -16.05
CA TYR A 79 -16.87 2.22 -14.76
C TYR A 79 -16.56 3.71 -14.82
N ASP A 80 -17.31 4.52 -14.07
CA ASP A 80 -17.04 5.96 -13.90
C ASP A 80 -15.86 6.21 -12.95
N LEU A 81 -15.55 5.26 -12.07
CA LEU A 81 -14.48 5.33 -11.08
C LEU A 81 -13.97 3.94 -10.73
N VAL A 82 -12.65 3.80 -10.58
CA VAL A 82 -12.01 2.62 -10.00
C VAL A 82 -11.36 3.00 -8.67
N ILE A 83 -11.70 2.28 -7.61
CA ILE A 83 -11.01 2.33 -6.32
C ILE A 83 -10.09 1.11 -6.25
N PHE A 84 -8.79 1.36 -6.34
CA PHE A 84 -7.78 0.31 -6.32
C PHE A 84 -7.15 0.18 -4.94
N GLY A 85 -7.49 -0.90 -4.24
CA GLY A 85 -6.88 -1.26 -2.97
C GLY A 85 -5.57 -2.04 -3.15
N TYR A 86 -4.48 -1.55 -2.56
CA TYR A 86 -3.21 -2.26 -2.55
C TYR A 86 -2.57 -2.35 -1.16
N GLN A 87 -1.74 -3.38 -0.97
CA GLN A 87 -0.91 -3.55 0.21
C GLN A 87 0.56 -3.56 -0.18
N ALA A 88 1.40 -2.92 0.63
CA ALA A 88 2.84 -2.88 0.42
C ALA A 88 3.53 -4.10 1.04
N TRP A 89 4.34 -4.80 0.25
CA TRP A 89 5.27 -5.82 0.70
C TRP A 89 6.69 -5.42 0.30
N PHE A 90 7.64 -5.52 1.23
CA PHE A 90 9.05 -5.22 0.95
C PHE A 90 9.28 -3.88 0.21
N LEU A 91 8.57 -2.82 0.62
CA LEU A 91 8.62 -1.48 0.01
C LEU A 91 8.16 -1.43 -1.46
N SER A 92 7.37 -2.40 -1.90
CA SER A 92 6.80 -2.53 -3.24
C SER A 92 5.32 -2.89 -3.15
N PRO A 93 4.51 -2.70 -4.21
CA PRO A 93 3.18 -3.30 -4.25
C PRO A 93 3.30 -4.82 -4.08
N SER A 94 2.39 -5.43 -3.33
CA SER A 94 2.37 -6.89 -3.17
C SER A 94 2.27 -7.58 -4.53
N ILE A 95 2.77 -8.81 -4.63
CA ILE A 95 2.73 -9.58 -5.89
C ILE A 95 1.29 -9.66 -6.43
N PRO A 96 0.26 -9.97 -5.62
CA PRO A 96 -1.13 -9.92 -6.08
C PRO A 96 -1.57 -8.54 -6.60
N SER A 97 -1.31 -7.45 -5.85
CA SER A 97 -1.67 -6.10 -6.28
C SER A 97 -1.03 -5.72 -7.62
N ASN A 98 0.26 -6.03 -7.77
CA ASN A 98 0.97 -5.82 -9.03
C ASN A 98 0.42 -6.68 -10.17
N SER A 99 0.04 -7.93 -9.90
CA SER A 99 -0.55 -8.83 -10.89
C SER A 99 -1.92 -8.34 -11.36
N ILE A 100 -2.74 -7.78 -10.47
CA ILE A 100 -4.03 -7.17 -10.82
C ILE A 100 -3.84 -6.03 -11.83
N LEU A 101 -2.87 -5.15 -11.61
CA LEU A 101 -2.62 -4.03 -12.53
C LEU A 101 -1.94 -4.45 -13.84
N GLN A 102 -1.37 -5.64 -13.90
CA GLN A 102 -0.81 -6.21 -15.13
C GLN A 102 -1.82 -7.05 -15.91
N ASP A 103 -2.94 -7.42 -15.28
CA ASP A 103 -4.01 -8.18 -15.91
C ASP A 103 -4.63 -7.42 -17.09
N PRO A 104 -4.73 -8.02 -18.30
CA PRO A 104 -5.24 -7.33 -19.48
C PRO A 104 -6.66 -6.79 -19.34
N GLN A 105 -7.56 -7.53 -18.67
CA GLN A 105 -8.95 -7.12 -18.45
C GLN A 105 -8.98 -5.89 -17.56
N ILE A 106 -8.23 -5.90 -16.46
CA ILE A 106 -8.14 -4.75 -15.55
C ILE A 106 -7.45 -3.55 -16.21
N ARG A 107 -6.39 -3.76 -16.98
CA ARG A 107 -5.73 -2.68 -17.75
C ARG A 107 -6.69 -2.00 -18.71
N ASN A 108 -7.59 -2.76 -19.34
CA ASN A 108 -8.62 -2.20 -20.21
C ASN A 108 -9.62 -1.34 -19.40
N ILE A 109 -10.04 -1.80 -18.22
CA ILE A 109 -10.97 -1.05 -17.35
C ILE A 109 -10.38 0.27 -16.84
N ILE A 110 -9.12 0.26 -16.40
CA ILE A 110 -8.51 1.46 -15.79
C ILE A 110 -8.04 2.49 -16.83
N LYS A 111 -7.91 2.10 -18.10
CA LYS A 111 -7.46 2.98 -19.19
C LYS A 111 -8.43 4.15 -19.36
N ASN A 112 -7.91 5.36 -19.28
CA ASN A 112 -8.66 6.63 -19.31
C ASN A 112 -9.73 6.78 -18.21
N THR A 113 -9.74 5.90 -17.20
CA THR A 113 -10.71 5.90 -16.11
C THR A 113 -10.12 6.60 -14.88
N PRO A 114 -10.88 7.44 -14.15
CA PRO A 114 -10.46 7.95 -12.85
C PRO A 114 -10.15 6.81 -11.88
N VAL A 115 -8.98 6.85 -11.26
CA VAL A 115 -8.52 5.88 -10.27
C VAL A 115 -8.22 6.58 -8.95
N VAL A 116 -8.83 6.10 -7.87
CA VAL A 116 -8.43 6.41 -6.50
C VAL A 116 -7.70 5.21 -5.92
N THR A 117 -6.48 5.39 -5.43
CA THR A 117 -5.74 4.32 -4.75
C THR A 117 -5.96 4.39 -3.25
N VAL A 118 -6.09 3.22 -2.60
CA VAL A 118 -6.14 3.13 -1.14
C VAL A 118 -5.18 2.05 -0.65
N THR A 119 -4.44 2.34 0.41
CA THR A 119 -3.58 1.36 1.06
C THR A 119 -3.79 1.31 2.56
N GLY A 120 -3.79 0.08 3.09
CA GLY A 120 -3.57 -0.20 4.50
C GLY A 120 -2.16 -0.73 4.66
N ALA A 121 -1.30 0.04 5.33
CA ALA A 121 0.11 -0.31 5.50
C ALA A 121 0.51 -0.27 6.97
N ARG A 122 1.64 -0.91 7.27
CA ARG A 122 2.29 -0.70 8.57
C ARG A 122 2.70 0.75 8.71
N ASN A 123 3.68 1.20 7.93
CA ASN A 123 4.12 2.61 8.00
C ASN A 123 4.95 3.10 6.80
N MET A 124 5.57 2.19 6.04
CA MET A 124 6.34 2.51 4.83
C MET A 124 5.58 2.02 3.60
N TRP A 125 4.99 2.96 2.86
CA TRP A 125 4.14 2.72 1.69
C TRP A 125 4.52 3.59 0.49
N LEU A 126 5.39 4.58 0.67
CA LEU A 126 5.70 5.59 -0.34
C LEU A 126 6.35 4.97 -1.58
N SER A 127 7.30 4.06 -1.39
CA SER A 127 7.99 3.37 -2.49
C SER A 127 7.03 2.49 -3.28
N ALA A 128 6.05 1.87 -2.60
CA ALA A 128 5.02 1.09 -3.27
C ALA A 128 4.13 2.00 -4.11
N MET A 129 3.69 3.14 -3.57
CA MET A 129 2.89 4.13 -4.30
C MET A 129 3.64 4.68 -5.53
N GLU A 130 4.92 5.03 -5.38
CA GLU A 130 5.71 5.57 -6.49
C GLU A 130 5.83 4.57 -7.65
N ARG A 131 5.95 3.28 -7.34
CA ARG A 131 5.91 2.21 -8.36
C ARG A 131 4.52 2.10 -8.98
N LEU A 132 3.48 2.21 -8.15
CA LEU A 132 2.10 2.17 -8.61
C LEU A 132 1.77 3.31 -9.57
N LYS A 133 2.23 4.54 -9.30
CA LYS A 133 2.08 5.69 -10.20
C LYS A 133 2.65 5.42 -11.58
N VAL A 134 3.81 4.75 -11.66
CA VAL A 134 4.41 4.36 -12.94
C VAL A 134 3.52 3.34 -13.65
N THR A 135 3.12 2.26 -12.98
CA THR A 135 2.26 1.23 -13.57
C THR A 135 0.90 1.78 -14.04
N LEU A 136 0.28 2.65 -13.25
CA LEU A 136 -0.99 3.31 -13.62
C LEU A 136 -0.80 4.23 -14.84
N ARG A 137 0.30 4.99 -14.90
CA ARG A 137 0.62 5.83 -16.05
C ARG A 137 0.85 5.01 -17.32
N GLU A 138 1.57 3.90 -17.22
CA GLU A 138 1.78 2.95 -18.33
C GLU A 138 0.47 2.27 -18.78
N ALA A 139 -0.51 2.14 -17.88
CA ALA A 139 -1.86 1.68 -18.21
C ALA A 139 -2.79 2.81 -18.70
N GLN A 140 -2.28 4.05 -18.85
CA GLN A 140 -3.05 5.24 -19.22
C GLN A 140 -4.21 5.51 -18.26
N ALA A 141 -4.07 5.11 -16.99
CA ALA A 141 -5.07 5.36 -15.96
C ALA A 141 -4.97 6.78 -15.41
N ASN A 142 -6.10 7.40 -15.09
CA ASN A 142 -6.16 8.75 -14.55
C ASN A 142 -6.14 8.67 -13.03
N LEU A 143 -4.95 8.64 -12.41
CA LEU A 143 -4.85 8.69 -10.96
C LEU A 143 -5.35 10.06 -10.45
N VAL A 144 -6.47 10.08 -9.75
CA VAL A 144 -7.16 11.30 -9.27
C VAL A 144 -7.14 11.46 -7.75
N GLY A 145 -6.82 10.39 -7.01
CA GLY A 145 -6.71 10.45 -5.56
C GLY A 145 -5.90 9.29 -4.98
N ASN A 146 -5.32 9.51 -3.80
CA ASN A 146 -4.61 8.50 -3.04
C ASN A 146 -4.90 8.66 -1.54
N ILE A 147 -5.19 7.54 -0.90
CA ILE A 147 -5.47 7.41 0.54
C ILE A 147 -4.46 6.40 1.12
N ALA A 148 -3.82 6.76 2.22
CA ALA A 148 -2.85 5.90 2.90
C ALA A 148 -3.13 5.82 4.39
N LEU A 149 -3.77 4.71 4.78
CA LEU A 149 -3.94 4.34 6.18
C LEU A 149 -2.69 3.61 6.66
N VAL A 150 -2.17 4.05 7.81
CA VAL A 150 -0.97 3.47 8.42
C VAL A 150 -1.21 3.12 9.87
N ASP A 151 -0.53 2.09 10.35
CA ASP A 151 -0.34 1.87 11.77
C ASP A 151 0.39 3.10 12.38
N LYS A 152 -0.26 3.70 13.38
CA LYS A 152 0.22 4.91 14.04
C LYS A 152 1.18 4.62 15.20
N HIS A 153 1.34 3.36 15.62
CA HIS A 153 2.25 2.96 16.68
C HIS A 153 3.71 3.32 16.37
N PRO A 154 4.58 3.47 17.39
CA PRO A 154 6.01 3.67 17.19
C PRO A 154 6.60 2.56 16.32
N ASN A 155 7.59 2.89 15.46
CA ASN A 155 8.12 1.97 14.46
C ASN A 155 8.54 0.61 15.07
N PHE A 156 9.29 0.58 16.17
CA PHE A 156 9.69 -0.70 16.79
C PHE A 156 8.51 -1.50 17.33
N ILE A 157 7.57 -0.86 18.01
CA ILE A 157 6.35 -1.49 18.54
C ILE A 157 5.51 -2.07 17.39
N SER A 158 5.31 -1.29 16.34
CA SER A 158 4.63 -1.71 15.12
C SER A 158 5.36 -2.85 14.40
N PHE A 159 6.70 -2.95 14.49
CA PHE A 159 7.45 -4.08 13.93
C PHE A 159 7.12 -5.37 14.70
N VAL A 160 7.22 -5.35 16.02
CA VAL A 160 6.99 -6.54 16.84
C VAL A 160 5.54 -7.04 16.66
N THR A 161 4.58 -6.13 16.72
CA THR A 161 3.16 -6.46 16.61
C THR A 161 2.74 -6.94 15.21
N ILE A 162 3.27 -6.35 14.12
CA ILE A 162 2.98 -6.86 12.76
C ILE A 162 3.52 -8.27 12.57
N PHE A 163 4.71 -8.57 13.07
CA PHE A 163 5.33 -9.89 12.93
C PHE A 163 4.60 -10.94 13.77
N HIS A 164 4.12 -10.56 14.97
CA HIS A 164 3.17 -11.38 15.74
C HIS A 164 1.93 -11.71 14.91
N TRP A 165 1.26 -10.69 14.36
CA TRP A 165 0.06 -10.92 13.56
C TRP A 165 0.32 -11.80 12.33
N MET A 166 1.40 -11.52 11.61
CA MET A 166 1.74 -12.23 10.37
C MET A 166 2.11 -13.69 10.60
N PHE A 167 2.76 -14.02 11.72
CA PHE A 167 3.26 -15.37 11.99
C PHE A 167 2.35 -16.19 12.91
N ALA A 168 1.63 -15.55 13.84
CA ALA A 168 0.67 -16.22 14.71
C ALA A 168 -0.75 -16.24 14.10
N GLY A 169 -1.03 -15.37 13.12
CA GLY A 169 -2.35 -15.25 12.49
C GLY A 169 -3.38 -14.53 13.37
N LYS A 170 -2.99 -14.03 14.55
CA LYS A 170 -3.87 -13.40 15.54
C LYS A 170 -3.72 -11.90 15.52
N LYS A 171 -4.84 -11.19 15.34
CA LYS A 171 -4.92 -9.72 15.45
C LYS A 171 -5.32 -9.33 16.87
N ASP A 172 -4.47 -9.65 17.83
CA ASP A 172 -4.69 -9.40 19.27
C ASP A 172 -3.49 -8.68 19.91
N ARG A 173 -3.56 -8.46 21.22
CA ARG A 173 -2.49 -7.85 22.00
C ARG A 173 -1.45 -8.91 22.35
N LEU A 174 -0.24 -8.80 21.80
CA LEU A 174 0.87 -9.69 22.17
C LEU A 174 1.15 -9.57 23.67
N TRP A 175 1.01 -10.69 24.38
CA TRP A 175 1.20 -10.82 25.84
C TRP A 175 0.36 -9.83 26.68
N ASN A 176 -0.72 -9.28 26.13
CA ASN A 176 -1.53 -8.20 26.73
C ASN A 176 -0.81 -6.86 26.98
N ILE A 177 0.45 -6.70 26.56
CA ILE A 177 1.27 -5.49 26.81
C ILE A 177 1.37 -4.62 25.56
N PHE A 178 1.45 -5.27 24.39
CA PHE A 178 1.56 -4.56 23.12
C PHE A 178 0.18 -4.15 22.58
N PRO A 179 0.10 -3.05 21.81
CA PRO A 179 -1.15 -2.66 21.18
C PRO A 179 -1.52 -3.63 20.05
N VAL A 180 -2.78 -3.57 19.62
CA VAL A 180 -3.28 -4.36 18.48
C VAL A 180 -2.57 -3.90 17.19
N PRO A 181 -2.09 -4.84 16.35
CA PRO A 181 -1.36 -4.53 15.12
C PRO A 181 -2.23 -4.00 13.98
N GLY A 182 -1.60 -3.23 13.10
CA GLY A 182 -2.18 -2.75 11.84
C GLY A 182 -2.90 -1.41 11.99
N VAL A 183 -3.73 -1.07 11.00
CA VAL A 183 -4.56 0.14 11.03
C VAL A 183 -5.61 0.03 12.15
N ALA A 184 -5.77 1.11 12.92
CA ALA A 184 -6.75 1.22 13.99
C ALA A 184 -8.19 1.21 13.46
N GLU A 185 -9.12 0.66 14.22
CA GLU A 185 -10.52 0.51 13.80
C GLU A 185 -11.19 1.87 13.56
N GLU A 186 -10.83 2.86 14.37
CA GLU A 186 -11.30 4.24 14.25
C GLU A 186 -10.86 4.86 12.92
N ASP A 187 -9.63 4.57 12.48
CA ASP A 187 -9.10 5.04 11.20
C ASP A 187 -9.78 4.35 10.01
N ILE A 188 -10.08 3.05 10.13
CA ILE A 188 -10.84 2.30 9.13
C ILE A 188 -12.25 2.88 9.00
N LYS A 189 -12.96 3.12 10.11
CA LYS A 189 -14.29 3.74 10.10
C LYS A 189 -14.27 5.17 9.56
N HIS A 190 -13.21 5.92 9.84
CA HIS A 190 -13.05 7.29 9.35
C HIS A 190 -12.94 7.37 7.81
N THR A 191 -12.60 6.27 7.12
CA THR A 191 -12.58 6.25 5.64
C THR A 191 -13.94 6.57 5.01
N ARG A 192 -15.04 6.49 5.76
CA ARG A 192 -16.35 6.97 5.31
C ARG A 192 -16.32 8.45 4.91
N VAL A 193 -15.56 9.29 5.63
CA VAL A 193 -15.41 10.71 5.27
C VAL A 193 -14.76 10.86 3.89
N PHE A 194 -13.74 10.04 3.59
CA PHE A 194 -13.11 10.03 2.27
C PHE A 194 -14.07 9.52 1.19
N GLY A 195 -14.92 8.55 1.52
CA GLY A 195 -15.96 8.04 0.62
C GLY A 195 -16.97 9.12 0.24
N GLU A 196 -17.41 9.93 1.20
CA GLU A 196 -18.31 11.08 0.97
C GLU A 196 -17.65 12.14 0.09
N ILE A 197 -16.38 12.46 0.34
CA ILE A 197 -15.60 13.39 -0.50
C ILE A 197 -15.55 12.87 -1.94
N ILE A 198 -15.10 11.64 -2.15
CA ILE A 198 -14.99 11.03 -3.49
C ILE A 198 -16.35 11.03 -4.20
N MET A 199 -17.43 10.71 -3.48
CA MET A 199 -18.78 10.67 -4.05
C MET A 199 -19.22 12.04 -4.60
N ARG A 200 -18.89 13.14 -3.91
CA ARG A 200 -19.20 14.50 -4.38
C ARG A 200 -18.49 14.81 -5.70
N TYR A 201 -17.19 14.51 -5.78
CA TYR A 201 -16.39 14.74 -6.99
C TYR A 201 -16.82 13.82 -8.15
N LEU A 202 -17.19 12.57 -7.85
CA LEU A 202 -17.75 11.65 -8.84
C LEU A 202 -19.08 12.15 -9.41
N SER A 203 -19.92 12.77 -8.57
CA SER A 203 -21.22 13.33 -8.98
C SER A 203 -21.07 14.50 -9.94
N SER A 204 -20.08 15.37 -9.72
CA SER A 204 -19.79 16.52 -10.59
C SER A 204 -18.84 16.20 -11.75
N ASN A 205 -18.24 15.01 -11.77
CA ASN A 205 -17.19 14.58 -12.71
C ASN A 205 -16.00 15.56 -12.77
N GLN A 206 -15.67 16.17 -11.63
CA GLN A 206 -14.54 17.07 -11.48
C GLN A 206 -13.51 16.41 -10.58
N TRP A 207 -12.25 16.32 -11.01
CA TRP A 207 -11.25 15.53 -10.28
C TRP A 207 -10.05 16.36 -9.78
N ASN A 208 -9.88 17.59 -10.29
CA ASN A 208 -8.68 18.39 -10.10
C ASN A 208 -8.33 18.70 -8.64
N ASN A 209 -9.34 18.81 -7.77
CA ASN A 209 -9.17 19.17 -6.36
C ASN A 209 -9.41 18.01 -5.38
N LEU A 210 -9.77 16.82 -5.87
CA LEU A 210 -10.06 15.66 -5.03
C LEU A 210 -8.90 15.35 -4.07
N GLN A 211 -7.68 15.27 -4.60
CA GLN A 211 -6.52 14.96 -3.74
C GLN A 211 -6.28 16.02 -2.67
N ASN A 212 -6.47 17.31 -2.99
CA ASN A 212 -6.24 18.37 -2.00
C ASN A 212 -7.23 18.27 -0.83
N GLU A 213 -8.50 18.03 -1.12
CA GLU A 213 -9.53 17.86 -0.08
C GLU A 213 -9.32 16.57 0.75
N LEU A 214 -8.86 15.49 0.11
CA LEU A 214 -8.42 14.29 0.82
C LEU A 214 -7.25 14.59 1.79
N LEU A 215 -6.28 15.42 1.37
CA LEU A 215 -5.15 15.83 2.22
C LEU A 215 -5.59 16.71 3.40
N GLU A 216 -6.52 17.64 3.19
CA GLU A 216 -7.11 18.46 4.26
C GLU A 216 -7.78 17.59 5.33
N ASN A 217 -8.40 16.48 4.90
CA ASN A 217 -8.99 15.47 5.77
C ASN A 217 -7.99 14.40 6.25
N LYS A 218 -6.68 14.63 6.08
CA LYS A 218 -5.60 13.75 6.55
C LYS A 218 -5.64 12.32 5.96
N ALA A 219 -6.17 12.16 4.74
CA ALA A 219 -6.15 10.88 4.01
C ALA A 219 -4.72 10.37 3.74
N VAL A 220 -3.73 11.27 3.73
CA VAL A 220 -2.31 10.93 3.60
C VAL A 220 -1.49 11.76 4.59
N VAL A 221 -0.68 11.09 5.41
CA VAL A 221 0.24 11.74 6.35
C VAL A 221 1.66 11.22 6.13
N VAL A 222 2.53 12.07 5.56
CA VAL A 222 3.93 11.71 5.27
C VAL A 222 4.83 12.00 6.48
N LYS A 223 5.31 10.94 7.14
CA LYS A 223 6.29 11.03 8.23
C LYS A 223 7.71 11.14 7.66
N TYR A 224 8.40 12.25 7.95
CA TYR A 224 9.73 12.56 7.39
C TYR A 224 10.78 11.46 7.61
N ASN A 225 10.91 10.95 8.84
CA ASN A 225 11.91 9.93 9.16
C ASN A 225 11.70 8.65 8.34
N LEU A 226 10.43 8.26 8.13
CA LEU A 226 10.10 7.08 7.33
C LEU A 226 10.39 7.34 5.85
N MET A 227 9.97 8.49 5.32
CA MET A 227 10.28 8.92 3.95
C MET A 227 11.79 8.90 3.67
N PHE A 228 12.60 9.39 4.61
CA PHE A 228 14.04 9.41 4.48
C PHE A 228 14.65 8.00 4.46
N ILE A 229 14.24 7.13 5.38
CA ILE A 229 14.73 5.75 5.45
C ILE A 229 14.29 4.95 4.22
N GLU A 230 13.01 5.03 3.88
CA GLU A 230 12.40 4.31 2.77
C GLU A 230 13.05 4.67 1.42
N SER A 231 13.37 5.95 1.19
CA SER A 231 14.05 6.39 -0.04
C SER A 231 15.41 5.71 -0.29
N LYS A 232 16.12 5.34 0.78
CA LYS A 232 17.40 4.64 0.72
C LYS A 232 17.20 3.13 0.66
N ALA A 233 16.31 2.62 1.52
CA ALA A 233 16.00 1.21 1.63
C ALA A 233 15.51 0.63 0.30
N ARG A 234 14.67 1.36 -0.46
CA ARG A 234 14.19 0.92 -1.78
C ARG A 234 15.34 0.54 -2.74
N LYS A 235 16.41 1.33 -2.78
CA LYS A 235 17.56 1.05 -3.65
C LYS A 235 18.30 -0.22 -3.21
N ILE A 236 18.46 -0.38 -1.90
CA ILE A 236 19.15 -1.55 -1.32
C ILE A 236 18.32 -2.83 -1.53
N PHE A 237 17.00 -2.74 -1.36
CA PHE A 237 16.08 -3.87 -1.62
C PHE A 237 16.16 -4.30 -3.09
N ALA A 238 16.24 -3.37 -4.04
CA ALA A 238 16.42 -3.70 -5.45
C ALA A 238 17.75 -4.44 -5.71
N ILE A 239 18.84 -4.04 -5.04
CA ILE A 239 20.14 -4.74 -5.11
C ILE A 239 20.01 -6.17 -4.57
N TRP A 240 19.44 -6.33 -3.37
CA TRP A 240 19.20 -7.65 -2.77
C TRP A 240 18.34 -8.54 -3.65
N ALA A 241 17.23 -8.03 -4.17
CA ALA A 241 16.36 -8.75 -5.09
C ALA A 241 17.12 -9.23 -6.33
N LYS A 242 17.89 -8.33 -6.98
CA LYS A 242 18.71 -8.67 -8.15
C LYS A 242 19.77 -9.73 -7.83
N ILE A 243 20.41 -9.65 -6.67
CA ILE A 243 21.39 -10.65 -6.23
C ILE A 243 20.70 -12.00 -6.03
N ILE A 244 19.65 -12.05 -5.21
CA ILE A 244 18.97 -13.30 -4.84
C ILE A 244 18.35 -13.98 -6.06
N SER A 245 17.71 -13.23 -6.95
CA SER A 245 17.05 -13.78 -8.15
C SER A 245 18.04 -14.51 -9.09
N LYS A 246 19.33 -14.14 -9.06
CA LYS A 246 20.38 -14.77 -9.88
C LYS A 246 21.07 -15.97 -9.23
N LYS A 247 20.78 -16.29 -7.96
CA LYS A 247 21.47 -17.37 -7.23
C LYS A 247 20.76 -18.70 -7.42
N LYS A 248 21.54 -19.77 -7.62
CA LYS A 248 21.04 -21.16 -7.64
C LYS A 248 20.46 -21.56 -6.29
N ASN A 249 21.19 -21.32 -5.21
CA ASN A 249 20.70 -21.49 -3.84
C ASN A 249 20.18 -20.15 -3.29
N LYS A 250 18.89 -19.85 -3.53
CA LYS A 250 18.25 -18.62 -3.02
C LYS A 250 18.13 -18.62 -1.49
N THR A 251 17.97 -19.80 -0.86
CA THR A 251 17.70 -19.94 0.58
C THR A 251 18.76 -19.29 1.45
N ALA A 252 20.04 -19.52 1.18
CA ALA A 252 21.13 -18.92 1.97
C ALA A 252 21.11 -17.39 1.92
N TRP A 253 20.84 -16.82 0.74
CA TRP A 253 20.78 -15.37 0.56
C TRP A 253 19.51 -14.75 1.15
N LEU A 254 18.40 -15.48 1.17
CA LEU A 254 17.18 -15.08 1.87
C LEU A 254 17.39 -15.03 3.39
N VAL A 255 18.14 -15.98 3.95
CA VAL A 255 18.54 -15.96 5.37
C VAL A 255 19.46 -14.78 5.66
N ALA A 256 20.45 -14.52 4.80
CA ALA A 256 21.30 -13.34 4.92
C ALA A 256 20.50 -12.03 4.86
N PHE A 257 19.54 -11.93 3.94
CA PHE A 257 18.66 -10.77 3.82
C PHE A 257 17.78 -10.59 5.08
N LYS A 258 17.23 -11.68 5.65
CA LYS A 258 16.47 -11.63 6.90
C LYS A 258 17.29 -10.96 8.02
N TYR A 259 18.52 -11.43 8.24
CA TYR A 259 19.38 -10.85 9.28
C TYR A 259 19.81 -9.42 8.95
N TYR A 260 20.11 -9.14 7.69
CA TYR A 260 20.37 -7.78 7.21
C TYR A 260 19.21 -6.83 7.56
N LEU A 261 17.95 -7.24 7.33
CA LEU A 261 16.78 -6.41 7.61
C LEU A 261 16.63 -6.11 9.11
N ILE A 262 16.86 -7.10 9.96
CA ILE A 262 16.83 -6.92 11.42
C ILE A 262 17.92 -5.93 11.85
N ILE A 263 19.17 -6.13 11.40
CA ILE A 263 20.30 -5.24 11.72
C ILE A 263 20.04 -3.82 11.18
N ALA A 264 19.54 -3.70 9.95
CA ALA A 264 19.24 -2.42 9.34
C ALA A 264 18.16 -1.65 10.12
N LEU A 265 17.15 -2.35 10.66
CA LEU A 265 16.08 -1.72 11.42
C LEU A 265 16.51 -1.31 12.83
N PHE A 266 17.21 -2.18 13.56
CA PHE A 266 17.54 -1.95 14.97
C PHE A 266 18.85 -1.20 15.19
N VAL A 267 19.78 -1.26 14.25
CA VAL A 267 21.11 -0.64 14.38
C VAL A 267 21.27 0.50 13.37
N ALA A 268 21.15 0.21 12.08
CA ALA A 268 21.46 1.22 11.06
C ALA A 268 20.45 2.38 11.04
N ALA A 269 19.14 2.10 11.16
CA ALA A 269 18.12 3.14 11.09
C ALA A 269 18.22 4.18 12.21
N PRO A 270 18.39 3.82 13.51
CA PRO A 270 18.68 4.78 14.56
C PRO A 270 19.89 5.65 14.26
N ILE A 271 21.02 5.05 13.87
CA ILE A 271 22.26 5.79 13.56
C ILE A 271 22.03 6.78 12.41
N ILE A 272 21.45 6.32 11.31
CA ILE A 272 21.18 7.14 10.13
C ILE A 272 20.21 8.28 10.45
N LEU A 273 19.19 8.04 11.28
CA LEU A 273 18.25 9.07 11.69
C LEU A 273 18.88 10.10 12.63
N THR A 274 19.73 9.68 13.57
CA THR A 274 20.47 10.58 14.46
C THR A 274 21.41 11.48 13.66
N LEU A 275 22.23 10.91 12.76
CA LEU A 275 23.09 11.70 11.88
C LEU A 275 22.30 12.68 11.03
N ASN A 276 21.16 12.24 10.46
CA ASN A 276 20.30 13.11 9.67
C ASN A 276 19.66 14.23 10.52
N ALA A 277 19.28 13.94 11.76
CA ALA A 277 18.69 14.93 12.67
C ALA A 277 19.68 16.04 13.05
N ILE A 278 20.97 15.69 13.21
CA ILE A 278 22.03 16.63 13.58
C ILE A 278 22.57 17.39 12.37
N LEU A 279 22.85 16.68 11.27
CA LEU A 279 23.66 17.24 10.17
C LEU A 279 22.83 17.78 9.00
N ILE A 280 21.66 17.20 8.71
CA ILE A 280 20.93 17.47 7.44
C ILE A 280 19.62 18.21 7.71
N LYS A 281 18.82 17.71 8.66
CA LYS A 281 17.48 18.22 8.95
C LYS A 281 17.45 19.72 9.30
N PRO A 282 18.38 20.27 10.11
CA PRO A 282 18.36 21.69 10.48
C PRO A 282 18.48 22.62 9.27
N PHE A 283 19.21 22.20 8.23
CA PHE A 283 19.50 23.02 7.06
C PHE A 283 18.59 22.71 5.84
N SER A 284 17.65 21.77 5.96
CA SER A 284 16.90 21.22 4.82
C SER A 284 15.38 21.44 4.88
N SER A 285 14.87 22.34 5.71
CA SER A 285 13.43 22.51 5.96
C SER A 285 12.58 22.69 4.68
N ARG A 286 13.02 23.56 3.77
CA ARG A 286 12.35 23.81 2.46
C ARG A 286 12.30 22.55 1.60
N ARG A 287 13.43 21.83 1.52
CA ARG A 287 13.53 20.57 0.76
C ARG A 287 12.61 19.50 1.36
N ILE A 288 12.57 19.38 2.68
CA ILE A 288 11.71 18.43 3.39
C ILE A 288 10.23 18.71 3.11
N LYS A 289 9.83 19.98 3.15
CA LYS A 289 8.44 20.39 2.85
C LYS A 289 8.06 20.00 1.43
N LYS A 290 8.88 20.36 0.43
CA LYS A 290 8.65 20.00 -0.99
C LYS A 290 8.57 18.48 -1.21
N GLN A 291 9.42 17.70 -0.53
CA GLN A 291 9.38 16.25 -0.62
C GLN A 291 8.09 15.68 0.00
N LYS A 292 7.66 16.19 1.15
CA LYS A 292 6.40 15.75 1.76
C LYS A 292 5.21 16.05 0.86
N GLU A 293 5.15 17.26 0.29
CA GLU A 293 4.11 17.66 -0.67
C GLU A 293 4.08 16.72 -1.88
N TYR A 294 5.24 16.44 -2.47
CA TYR A 294 5.38 15.49 -3.57
C TYR A 294 4.83 14.09 -3.22
N TYR A 295 5.28 13.53 -2.10
CA TYR A 295 4.88 12.18 -1.67
C TYR A 295 3.42 12.10 -1.18
N SER A 296 2.84 13.22 -0.75
CA SER A 296 1.41 13.30 -0.44
C SER A 296 0.53 13.42 -1.69
N GLY A 297 1.11 13.81 -2.81
CA GLY A 297 0.41 14.04 -4.06
C GLY A 297 0.31 12.81 -4.97
N ILE A 298 -0.47 12.97 -6.02
CA ILE A 298 -0.74 11.98 -7.08
C ILE A 298 0.13 12.16 -8.33
N LYS A 299 0.96 13.21 -8.37
CA LYS A 299 1.87 13.50 -9.49
C LYS A 299 3.11 12.61 -9.48
#